data_AF-A0A932CYL2-F1
#
_entry.id   AF-A0A932CYL2-F1
#
_cell.length_a   1.000
_cell.length_b   1.000
_cell.length_c   1.000
_cell.angle_alpha   90.00
_cell.angle_beta   90.00
_cell.angle_gamma   90.00
#
_symmetry.space_group_name_H-M   'P 1'
#
loop_
_entity.id
_entity.type
_entity.pdbx_description
1 polymer ?
#
loop_
_entity_poly.entity_id
_entity_poly.type
_entity_poly.pdbx_seq_one_letter_code
_entity_poly.pdbx_strand_id
1 'polypeptide(L)'
;MRAHLVFLSVILAASVVVADPPPARPIVALPRIATQAQLDRWIRPWPNMRMGHPREEWVSDPAATGPMRPREECLAELRAAGVEATAADPSPIVPGAVTVRSAIGGVRFVPGHGEPLTYACELVSRLVRFAAVLREQGIGRVTIASGYRDHPRVSFHTLGLAVDVSRFFRDDGSDLLVLRDYDRTPEAGTCLAELRGEKAQALQRLACALHERRIFSSVLTPNYNVGHHDHMHLDWRPADERFYLR
;
A
#
# COMPACT_ATOMS: atom_id res chain seq x y z
N MET A 1 -36.63 69.38 48.09
CA MET A 1 -35.82 68.57 49.03
C MET A 1 -35.27 67.39 48.26
N ARG A 2 -33.93 67.29 48.11
CA ARG A 2 -33.24 66.29 47.30
C ARG A 2 -33.18 64.95 48.04
N ALA A 3 -33.60 63.86 47.41
CA ALA A 3 -33.32 62.50 47.86
C ALA A 3 -32.34 61.85 46.86
N HIS A 4 -31.12 61.59 47.32
CA HIS A 4 -30.11 60.86 46.56
C HIS A 4 -30.35 59.35 46.72
N LEU A 5 -30.71 58.67 45.63
CA LEU A 5 -30.73 57.20 45.57
C LEU A 5 -29.31 56.69 45.34
N VAL A 6 -28.77 55.93 46.28
CA VAL A 6 -27.49 55.22 46.14
C VAL A 6 -27.79 53.86 45.50
N PHE A 7 -27.29 53.63 44.28
CA PHE A 7 -27.33 52.32 43.63
C PHE A 7 -26.18 51.46 44.17
N LEU A 8 -26.50 50.44 44.97
CA LEU A 8 -25.56 49.38 45.34
C LEU A 8 -25.50 48.36 44.20
N SER A 9 -24.39 48.31 43.47
CA SER A 9 -24.13 47.24 42.50
C SER A 9 -23.59 46.01 43.25
N VAL A 10 -24.38 44.94 43.29
CA VAL A 10 -23.94 43.62 43.78
C VAL A 10 -23.26 42.89 42.62
N ILE A 11 -21.95 42.68 42.69
CA ILE A 11 -21.20 41.84 41.75
C ILE A 11 -21.30 40.40 42.25
N LEU A 12 -22.09 39.55 41.57
CA LEU A 12 -22.03 38.10 41.76
C LEU A 12 -20.80 37.54 41.03
N ALA A 13 -19.80 37.07 41.78
CA ALA A 13 -18.72 36.28 41.23
C ALA A 13 -19.22 34.85 40.95
N ALA A 14 -19.51 34.54 39.69
CA ALA A 14 -19.78 33.17 39.27
C ALA A 14 -18.46 32.38 39.26
N SER A 15 -18.31 31.45 40.19
CA SER A 15 -17.18 30.51 40.20
C SER A 15 -17.40 29.48 39.09
N VAL A 16 -16.60 29.55 38.03
CA VAL A 16 -16.57 28.52 36.99
C VAL A 16 -15.87 27.30 37.57
N VAL A 17 -16.63 26.26 37.88
CA VAL A 17 -16.08 24.93 38.21
C VAL A 17 -15.54 24.34 36.91
N VAL A 18 -14.21 24.39 36.74
CA VAL A 18 -13.53 23.68 35.66
C VAL A 18 -13.56 22.20 36.04
N ALA A 19 -14.41 21.43 35.36
CA ALA A 19 -14.41 19.98 35.51
C ALA A 19 -13.06 19.42 35.03
N ASP A 20 -12.50 18.47 35.78
CA ASP A 20 -11.30 17.77 35.35
C ASP A 20 -11.53 17.14 33.97
N PRO A 21 -10.52 17.21 33.06
CA PRO A 21 -10.63 16.53 31.79
C PRO A 21 -10.85 15.04 32.02
N PRO A 22 -11.70 14.39 31.21
CA PRO A 22 -11.93 12.96 31.35
C PRO A 22 -10.60 12.20 31.24
N PRO A 23 -10.42 11.11 31.99
CA PRO A 23 -9.20 10.33 31.94
C PRO A 23 -8.91 9.91 30.49
N ALA A 24 -7.67 10.09 30.06
CA ALA A 24 -7.23 9.67 28.74
C ALA A 24 -7.57 8.19 28.55
N ARG A 25 -8.25 7.85 27.45
CA ARG A 25 -8.51 6.44 27.12
C ARG A 25 -7.18 5.71 27.04
N PRO A 26 -7.04 4.53 27.66
CA PRO A 26 -5.81 3.76 27.57
C PRO A 26 -5.48 3.52 26.10
N ILE A 27 -4.25 3.86 25.71
CA ILE A 27 -3.72 3.56 24.38
C ILE A 27 -3.65 2.04 24.30
N VAL A 28 -4.58 1.43 23.56
CA VAL A 28 -4.54 -0.01 23.28
C VAL A 28 -3.27 -0.27 22.48
N ALA A 29 -2.34 -1.02 23.05
CA ALA A 29 -1.12 -1.42 22.37
C ALA A 29 -1.48 -2.13 21.06
N LEU A 30 -0.80 -1.75 19.97
CA LEU A 30 -0.97 -2.44 18.70
C LEU A 30 -0.51 -3.90 18.83
N PRO A 31 -1.22 -4.86 18.22
CA PRO A 31 -0.80 -6.25 18.30
C PRO A 31 0.50 -6.46 17.53
N ARG A 32 1.28 -7.44 17.96
CA ARG A 32 2.41 -7.93 17.17
C ARG A 32 1.92 -8.97 16.17
N ILE A 33 2.17 -8.75 14.88
CA ILE A 33 1.84 -9.69 13.81
C ILE A 33 3.12 -10.38 13.37
N ALA A 34 3.24 -11.67 13.65
CA ALA A 34 4.41 -12.49 13.28
C ALA A 34 4.03 -13.81 12.58
N THR A 35 2.75 -14.17 12.56
CA THR A 35 2.24 -15.44 12.02
C THR A 35 1.00 -15.21 11.15
N GLN A 36 0.73 -16.11 10.21
CA GLN A 36 -0.46 -16.05 9.36
C GLN A 36 -1.74 -15.95 10.20
N ALA A 37 -1.88 -16.76 11.26
CA ALA A 37 -3.07 -16.75 12.11
C ALA A 37 -3.32 -15.40 12.82
N GLN A 38 -2.25 -14.66 13.17
CA GLN A 38 -2.38 -13.31 13.72
C GLN A 38 -2.81 -12.31 12.65
N LEU A 39 -2.23 -12.42 11.45
CA LEU A 39 -2.61 -11.59 10.31
C LEU A 39 -4.09 -11.81 9.95
N ASP A 40 -4.53 -13.06 9.80
CA ASP A 40 -5.92 -13.43 9.51
C ASP A 40 -6.89 -12.84 10.54
N ARG A 41 -6.55 -12.93 11.84
CA ARG A 41 -7.36 -12.36 12.91
C ARG A 41 -7.47 -10.84 12.78
N TRP A 42 -6.38 -10.18 12.39
CA TRP A 42 -6.32 -8.73 12.25
C TRP A 42 -7.09 -8.22 11.03
N ILE A 43 -7.02 -8.92 9.90
CA ILE A 43 -7.65 -8.49 8.64
C ILE A 43 -9.07 -9.02 8.46
N ARG A 44 -9.50 -10.06 9.20
CA ARG A 44 -10.87 -10.60 9.13
C ARG A 44 -11.98 -9.55 9.18
N PRO A 45 -11.95 -8.52 10.04
CA PRO A 45 -13.02 -7.52 10.09
C PRO A 45 -12.92 -6.46 8.98
N TRP A 46 -11.88 -6.50 8.13
CA TRP A 46 -11.69 -5.47 7.11
C TRP A 46 -12.72 -5.64 5.99
N PRO A 47 -13.45 -4.57 5.62
CA PRO A 47 -14.36 -4.62 4.49
C PRO A 47 -13.58 -4.90 3.20
N ASN A 48 -14.15 -5.74 2.32
CA ASN A 48 -13.61 -5.88 0.98
C ASN A 48 -14.02 -4.68 0.13
N MET A 49 -13.18 -3.65 0.11
CA MET A 49 -13.40 -2.41 -0.64
C MET A 49 -13.38 -2.61 -2.17
N ARG A 50 -13.02 -3.79 -2.66
CA ARG A 50 -12.87 -4.09 -4.09
C ARG A 50 -14.11 -4.72 -4.71
N MET A 51 -15.17 -4.96 -3.94
CA MET A 51 -16.39 -5.56 -4.47
C MET A 51 -17.22 -4.56 -5.25
N GLY A 52 -17.72 -4.97 -6.42
CA GLY A 52 -18.78 -4.25 -7.14
C GLY A 52 -18.28 -3.09 -7.99
N HIS A 53 -16.99 -3.05 -8.32
CA HIS A 53 -16.47 -2.11 -9.31
C HIS A 53 -16.83 -2.60 -10.73
N PRO A 54 -17.31 -1.71 -11.62
CA PRO A 54 -17.57 -2.08 -13.01
C PRO A 54 -16.31 -2.63 -13.69
N ARG A 55 -16.46 -3.72 -14.45
CA ARG A 55 -15.38 -4.36 -15.24
C ARG A 55 -14.20 -4.85 -14.39
N GLU A 56 -14.45 -5.18 -13.14
CA GLU A 56 -13.47 -5.88 -12.33
C GLU A 56 -13.22 -7.30 -12.83
N GLU A 57 -11.98 -7.74 -12.69
CA GLU A 57 -11.56 -9.09 -13.04
C GLU A 57 -11.12 -9.80 -11.76
N TRP A 58 -11.79 -10.91 -11.46
CA TRP A 58 -11.48 -11.79 -10.33
C TRP A 58 -11.10 -13.17 -10.85
N VAL A 59 -10.01 -13.71 -10.30
CA VAL A 59 -9.64 -15.12 -10.49
C VAL A 59 -9.28 -15.71 -9.13
N SER A 60 -9.71 -16.94 -8.89
CA SER A 60 -9.22 -17.75 -7.76
C SER A 60 -8.15 -18.70 -8.26
N ASP A 61 -6.99 -18.70 -7.59
CA ASP A 61 -5.88 -19.61 -7.86
C ASP A 61 -5.22 -20.05 -6.53
N PRO A 62 -5.68 -21.17 -5.95
CA PRO A 62 -5.11 -21.72 -4.72
C PRO A 62 -3.65 -22.18 -4.89
N ALA A 63 -3.19 -22.46 -6.11
CA ALA A 63 -1.81 -22.88 -6.35
C ALA A 63 -0.85 -21.69 -6.38
N ALA A 64 -1.33 -20.48 -6.70
CA ALA A 64 -0.55 -19.25 -6.68
C ALA A 64 -0.53 -18.53 -5.32
N THR A 65 -1.29 -19.02 -4.33
CA THR A 65 -1.28 -18.46 -2.98
C THR A 65 -0.26 -19.15 -2.06
N GLY A 66 0.09 -18.47 -0.97
CA GLY A 66 1.00 -19.00 0.05
C GLY A 66 0.84 -18.25 1.35
N PRO A 67 1.08 -18.90 2.50
CA PRO A 67 1.01 -18.24 3.80
C PRO A 67 2.18 -17.27 3.96
N MET A 68 2.04 -16.38 4.93
CA MET A 68 3.13 -15.57 5.44
C MET A 68 4.12 -16.47 6.17
N ARG A 69 5.37 -16.50 5.69
CA ARG A 69 6.43 -17.31 6.28
C ARG A 69 7.02 -16.64 7.51
N PRO A 70 7.65 -17.42 8.39
CA PRO A 70 8.51 -16.87 9.43
C PRO A 70 9.57 -15.94 8.83
N ARG A 71 9.88 -14.85 9.55
CA ARG A 71 10.83 -13.83 9.10
C ARG A 71 12.16 -14.41 8.61
N GLU A 72 12.72 -15.35 9.36
CA GLU A 72 14.03 -15.96 9.05
C GLU A 72 14.02 -16.72 7.72
N GLU A 73 12.93 -17.43 7.43
CA GLU A 73 12.77 -18.17 6.18
C GLU A 73 12.68 -17.21 4.99
N CYS A 74 11.85 -16.17 5.11
CA CYS A 74 11.75 -15.14 4.07
C CYS A 74 13.08 -14.42 3.84
N LEU A 75 13.80 -14.03 4.91
CA LEU A 75 15.12 -13.40 4.78
C LEU A 75 16.15 -14.35 4.13
N ALA A 76 16.08 -15.64 4.40
CA ALA A 76 16.94 -16.62 3.73
C ALA A 76 16.67 -16.71 2.23
N GLU A 77 15.40 -16.71 1.81
CA GLU A 77 15.03 -16.66 0.40
C GLU A 77 15.51 -15.36 -0.28
N LEU A 78 15.32 -14.21 0.36
CA LEU A 78 15.79 -12.93 -0.18
C LEU A 78 17.31 -12.93 -0.39
N ARG A 79 18.08 -13.46 0.58
CA ARG A 79 19.53 -13.62 0.42
C ARG A 79 19.88 -14.55 -0.74
N ALA A 80 19.17 -15.66 -0.90
CA ALA A 80 19.37 -16.57 -2.03
C ALA A 80 19.04 -15.92 -3.39
N ALA A 81 18.09 -14.97 -3.40
CA ALA A 81 17.76 -14.14 -4.56
C ALA A 81 18.71 -12.94 -4.77
N GLY A 82 19.78 -12.81 -3.97
CA GLY A 82 20.73 -11.70 -4.05
C GLY A 82 20.18 -10.35 -3.55
N VAL A 83 19.09 -10.38 -2.76
CA VAL A 83 18.47 -9.18 -2.19
C VAL A 83 19.02 -8.91 -0.79
N GLU A 84 19.69 -7.77 -0.65
CA GLU A 84 20.17 -7.28 0.64
C GLU A 84 19.05 -6.54 1.39
N ALA A 85 18.35 -7.28 2.25
CA ALA A 85 17.33 -6.76 3.14
C ALA A 85 17.88 -6.65 4.57
N THR A 86 17.67 -5.51 5.22
CA THR A 86 18.01 -5.30 6.63
C THR A 86 16.76 -5.29 7.49
N ALA A 87 16.87 -5.83 8.70
CA ALA A 87 15.80 -5.79 9.67
C ALA A 87 15.35 -4.34 9.96
N ALA A 88 14.04 -4.13 9.95
CA ALA A 88 13.40 -2.90 10.42
C ALA A 88 12.40 -3.24 11.54
N ASP A 89 11.92 -2.21 12.25
CA ASP A 89 10.83 -2.33 13.21
C ASP A 89 10.04 -1.00 13.29
N PRO A 90 9.31 -0.62 12.22
CA PRO A 90 8.58 0.64 12.19
C PRO A 90 7.32 0.59 13.05
N SER A 91 6.80 -0.61 13.31
CA SER A 91 5.56 -0.88 14.03
C SER A 91 5.35 -2.39 14.23
N PRO A 92 4.78 -2.82 15.36
CA PRO A 92 4.57 -4.24 15.65
C PRO A 92 3.56 -4.93 14.70
N ILE A 93 2.76 -4.17 13.94
CA ILE A 93 1.80 -4.75 12.97
C ILE A 93 2.43 -5.05 11.60
N VAL A 94 3.67 -4.65 11.34
CA VAL A 94 4.36 -4.94 10.06
C VAL A 94 5.11 -6.28 10.22
N PRO A 95 4.60 -7.38 9.64
CA PRO A 95 5.20 -8.68 9.84
C PRO A 95 6.57 -8.78 9.19
N GLY A 96 7.58 -9.11 10.00
CA GLY A 96 8.95 -9.31 9.53
C GLY A 96 9.49 -8.09 8.78
N ALA A 97 9.28 -6.90 9.33
CA ALA A 97 9.64 -5.64 8.67
C ALA A 97 11.11 -5.60 8.23
N VAL A 98 11.34 -5.05 7.04
CA VAL A 98 12.66 -4.88 6.42
C VAL A 98 12.76 -3.58 5.66
N THR A 99 13.99 -3.07 5.51
CA THR A 99 14.33 -2.08 4.47
C THR A 99 15.21 -2.73 3.41
N VAL A 100 15.07 -2.31 2.16
CA VAL A 100 15.89 -2.76 1.04
C VAL A 100 16.54 -1.53 0.41
N ARG A 101 17.87 -1.54 0.32
CA ARG A 101 18.64 -0.43 -0.27
C ARG A 101 19.22 -0.76 -1.64
N SER A 102 19.40 -2.04 -1.92
CA SER A 102 19.95 -2.55 -3.18
C SER A 102 18.87 -2.67 -4.25
N ALA A 103 19.30 -2.88 -5.50
CA ALA A 103 18.38 -3.25 -6.57
C ALA A 103 17.83 -4.67 -6.31
N ILE A 104 16.54 -4.86 -6.53
CA ILE A 104 15.89 -6.17 -6.46
C ILE A 104 15.79 -6.69 -7.89
N GLY A 105 16.41 -7.83 -8.20
CA GLY A 105 16.38 -8.41 -9.56
C GLY A 105 16.86 -7.44 -10.66
N GLY A 106 17.83 -6.57 -10.33
CA GLY A 106 18.34 -5.54 -11.24
C GLY A 106 17.49 -4.27 -11.34
N VAL A 107 16.40 -4.15 -10.58
CA VAL A 107 15.52 -2.96 -10.56
C VAL A 107 15.68 -2.17 -9.27
N ARG A 108 15.89 -0.86 -9.39
CA ARG A 108 15.93 0.06 -8.23
C ARG A 108 14.52 0.55 -7.88
N PHE A 109 14.08 0.29 -6.66
CA PHE A 109 12.84 0.81 -6.10
C PHE A 109 13.17 2.04 -5.26
N VAL A 110 12.87 3.23 -5.77
CA VAL A 110 13.26 4.49 -5.12
C VAL A 110 12.05 5.19 -4.49
N PRO A 111 12.18 5.77 -3.29
CA PRO A 111 11.09 6.51 -2.67
C PRO A 111 10.80 7.80 -3.44
N GLY A 112 9.53 8.13 -3.61
CA GLY A 112 9.09 9.41 -4.19
C GLY A 112 9.33 10.61 -3.26
N HIS A 113 9.44 10.36 -1.94
CA HIS A 113 9.51 11.40 -0.91
C HIS A 113 10.78 11.34 -0.05
N GLY A 114 11.86 10.70 -0.52
CA GLY A 114 13.18 10.70 0.13
C GLY A 114 13.34 9.80 1.36
N GLU A 115 12.25 9.37 1.99
CA GLU A 115 12.28 8.45 3.14
C GLU A 115 12.58 7.00 2.75
N PRO A 116 13.38 6.25 3.52
CA PRO A 116 13.61 4.83 3.28
C PRO A 116 12.30 4.02 3.26
N LEU A 117 12.15 3.17 2.25
CA LEU A 117 10.97 2.32 2.13
C LEU A 117 11.08 1.15 3.09
N THR A 118 10.03 0.97 3.92
CA THR A 118 9.87 -0.19 4.78
C THR A 118 8.78 -1.10 4.23
N TYR A 119 9.05 -2.40 4.26
CA TYR A 119 8.18 -3.45 3.75
C TYR A 119 8.05 -4.58 4.77
N ALA A 120 6.97 -5.34 4.70
CA ALA A 120 6.99 -6.72 5.20
C ALA A 120 7.93 -7.55 4.31
N CYS A 121 8.70 -8.46 4.89
CA CYS A 121 9.62 -9.31 4.12
C CYS A 121 8.90 -10.05 2.97
N GLU A 122 7.68 -10.54 3.20
CA GLU A 122 6.89 -11.22 2.18
C GLU A 122 6.57 -10.34 0.98
N LEU A 123 6.35 -9.04 1.18
CA LEU A 123 6.16 -8.13 0.05
C LEU A 123 7.43 -8.07 -0.81
N VAL A 124 8.62 -8.01 -0.19
CA VAL A 124 9.89 -8.00 -0.92
C VAL A 124 10.05 -9.26 -1.78
N SER A 125 9.60 -10.43 -1.31
CA SER A 125 9.59 -11.65 -2.13
C SER A 125 8.73 -11.49 -3.40
N ARG A 126 7.62 -10.74 -3.31
CA ARG A 126 6.79 -10.37 -4.48
C ARG A 126 7.47 -9.33 -5.35
N LEU A 127 8.23 -8.40 -4.78
CA LEU A 127 9.04 -7.44 -5.53
C LEU A 127 10.15 -8.13 -6.36
N VAL A 128 10.67 -9.29 -5.95
CA VAL A 128 11.58 -10.10 -6.78
C VAL A 128 10.89 -10.57 -8.05
N ARG A 129 9.67 -11.12 -7.93
CA ARG A 129 8.87 -11.56 -9.09
C ARG A 129 8.43 -10.37 -9.95
N PHE A 130 8.10 -9.24 -9.33
CA PHE A 130 7.78 -8.00 -10.02
C PHE A 130 8.97 -7.46 -10.82
N ALA A 131 10.17 -7.47 -10.21
CA ALA A 131 11.39 -7.04 -10.89
C ALA A 131 11.63 -7.82 -12.18
N ALA A 132 11.37 -9.12 -12.21
CA ALA A 132 11.46 -9.91 -13.44
C ALA A 132 10.52 -9.39 -14.55
N VAL A 133 9.25 -9.09 -14.23
CA VAL A 133 8.30 -8.49 -15.19
C VAL A 133 8.75 -7.11 -15.66
N LEU A 134 9.32 -6.30 -14.76
CA LEU A 134 9.85 -4.98 -15.10
C LEU A 134 11.04 -5.09 -16.07
N ARG A 135 11.95 -6.05 -15.83
CA ARG A 135 13.10 -6.30 -16.71
C ARG A 135 12.69 -6.76 -18.10
N GLU A 136 11.62 -7.54 -18.25
CA GLU A 136 11.07 -7.93 -19.56
C GLU A 136 10.64 -6.72 -20.41
N GLN A 137 10.30 -5.59 -19.77
CA GLN A 137 9.97 -4.33 -20.46
C GLN A 137 11.11 -3.32 -20.46
N GLY A 138 12.34 -3.75 -20.13
CA GLY A 138 13.52 -2.88 -20.09
C GLY A 138 13.47 -1.83 -18.98
N ILE A 139 12.69 -2.04 -17.91
CA ILE A 139 12.59 -1.11 -16.79
C ILE A 139 13.68 -1.43 -15.75
N GLY A 140 14.55 -0.46 -15.46
CA GLY A 140 15.65 -0.61 -14.49
C GLY A 140 15.42 0.14 -13.17
N ARG A 141 14.40 0.99 -13.10
CA ARG A 141 14.08 1.77 -11.89
C ARG A 141 12.60 2.13 -11.84
N VAL A 142 12.03 2.17 -10.64
CA VAL A 142 10.65 2.60 -10.39
C VAL A 142 10.59 3.57 -9.21
N THR A 143 9.65 4.52 -9.27
CA THR A 143 9.31 5.40 -8.14
C THR A 143 8.16 4.81 -7.36
N ILE A 144 8.38 4.62 -6.06
CA ILE A 144 7.36 4.24 -5.08
C ILE A 144 6.78 5.52 -4.47
N ALA A 145 5.54 5.82 -4.83
CA ALA A 145 4.79 6.96 -4.29
C ALA A 145 4.42 6.72 -2.82
N SER A 146 4.04 5.49 -2.47
CA SER A 146 3.71 5.10 -1.10
C SER A 146 4.14 3.66 -0.81
N GLY A 147 4.64 3.43 0.40
CA GLY A 147 4.98 2.11 0.94
C GLY A 147 4.28 1.90 2.28
N TYR A 148 5.02 1.48 3.31
CA TYR A 148 4.48 1.51 4.67
C TYR A 148 4.05 2.92 5.10
N ARG A 149 2.88 3.01 5.74
CA ARG A 149 2.35 4.19 6.43
C ARG A 149 1.45 3.74 7.58
N ASP A 150 1.32 4.54 8.62
CA ASP A 150 0.53 4.21 9.82
C ASP A 150 -0.99 4.41 9.64
N HIS A 151 -1.42 5.11 8.59
CA HIS A 151 -2.82 5.41 8.30
C HIS A 151 -3.20 5.32 6.80
N PRO A 152 -4.47 4.97 6.47
CA PRO A 152 -5.55 4.57 7.38
C PRO A 152 -5.34 3.14 7.91
N ARG A 153 -5.85 2.83 9.11
CA ARG A 153 -5.60 1.56 9.81
C ARG A 153 -6.00 0.31 9.01
N VAL A 154 -7.07 0.41 8.22
CA VAL A 154 -7.58 -0.65 7.35
C VAL A 154 -6.93 -0.49 5.98
N SER A 155 -5.69 -0.96 5.86
CA SER A 155 -4.92 -0.89 4.62
C SER A 155 -3.75 -1.86 4.66
N PHE A 156 -3.43 -2.50 3.53
CA PHE A 156 -2.22 -3.32 3.45
C PHE A 156 -0.93 -2.49 3.50
N HIS A 157 -1.00 -1.18 3.28
CA HIS A 157 0.13 -0.29 3.55
C HIS A 157 0.52 -0.28 5.03
N THR A 158 -0.43 -0.35 5.97
CA THR A 158 -0.10 -0.37 7.41
C THR A 158 0.57 -1.65 7.85
N LEU A 159 0.46 -2.70 7.04
CA LEU A 159 1.14 -3.98 7.22
C LEU A 159 2.45 -4.05 6.43
N GLY A 160 2.84 -3.00 5.71
CA GLY A 160 3.99 -3.04 4.80
C GLY A 160 3.81 -4.07 3.67
N LEU A 161 2.58 -4.45 3.35
CA LEU A 161 2.21 -5.46 2.35
C LEU A 161 1.66 -4.84 1.06
N ALA A 162 1.79 -3.53 0.89
CA ALA A 162 1.40 -2.81 -0.31
C ALA A 162 2.43 -1.76 -0.75
N VAL A 163 2.45 -1.48 -2.05
CA VAL A 163 3.19 -0.37 -2.66
C VAL A 163 2.34 0.33 -3.71
N ASP A 164 2.52 1.64 -3.79
CA ASP A 164 1.98 2.48 -4.86
C ASP A 164 3.14 2.87 -5.80
N VAL A 165 3.05 2.48 -7.07
CA VAL A 165 4.09 2.74 -8.07
C VAL A 165 3.60 3.81 -9.04
N SER A 166 4.28 4.96 -9.09
CA SER A 166 3.84 6.10 -9.91
C SER A 166 4.63 6.26 -11.20
N ARG A 167 5.86 5.73 -11.28
CA ARG A 167 6.74 5.94 -12.43
C ARG A 167 7.68 4.76 -12.67
N PHE A 168 7.93 4.48 -13.94
CA PHE A 168 8.83 3.43 -14.43
C PHE A 168 9.86 4.05 -15.37
N PHE A 169 11.14 3.82 -15.13
CA PHE A 169 12.23 4.32 -15.96
C PHE A 169 12.84 3.17 -16.75
N ARG A 170 12.84 3.32 -18.07
CA ARG A 170 13.41 2.36 -19.01
C ARG A 170 14.91 2.59 -19.17
N ASP A 171 15.61 1.54 -19.56
CA ASP A 171 17.05 1.55 -19.79
C ASP A 171 17.46 2.42 -20.99
N ASP A 172 16.54 2.66 -21.93
CA ASP A 172 16.71 3.57 -23.07
C ASP A 172 16.60 5.07 -22.69
N GLY A 173 16.39 5.38 -21.41
CA GLY A 173 16.23 6.73 -20.89
C GLY A 173 14.80 7.28 -20.94
N SER A 174 13.87 6.58 -21.59
CA SER A 174 12.45 6.93 -21.58
C SER A 174 11.77 6.53 -20.26
N ASP A 175 10.58 7.06 -20.02
CA ASP A 175 9.79 6.76 -18.82
C ASP A 175 8.32 6.51 -19.13
N LEU A 176 7.68 5.77 -18.23
CA LEU A 176 6.23 5.63 -18.12
C LEU A 176 5.82 6.29 -16.79
N LEU A 177 5.14 7.43 -16.87
CA LEU A 177 4.57 8.12 -15.71
C LEU A 177 3.08 7.82 -15.67
N VAL A 178 2.59 7.13 -14.64
CA VAL A 178 1.20 6.64 -14.58
C VAL A 178 0.21 7.78 -14.77
N LEU A 179 0.38 8.89 -14.06
CA LEU A 179 -0.46 10.09 -14.17
C LEU A 179 -0.61 10.63 -15.61
N ARG A 180 0.45 10.51 -16.43
CA ARG A 180 0.50 11.10 -17.77
C ARG A 180 0.15 10.09 -18.86
N ASP A 181 0.68 8.88 -18.73
CA ASP A 181 0.76 7.91 -19.81
C ASP A 181 -0.29 6.80 -19.69
N TYR A 182 -1.02 6.71 -18.58
CA TYR A 182 -2.10 5.74 -18.43
C TYR A 182 -3.37 6.26 -19.10
N ASP A 183 -3.88 5.52 -20.08
CA ASP A 183 -5.14 5.83 -20.75
C ASP A 183 -6.31 5.19 -19.97
N ARG A 184 -7.13 6.02 -19.32
CA ARG A 184 -8.22 5.56 -18.45
C ARG A 184 -9.42 5.12 -19.27
N THR A 185 -9.78 3.85 -19.14
CA THR A 185 -10.91 3.20 -19.80
C THR A 185 -11.84 2.56 -18.77
N PRO A 186 -12.52 3.37 -17.91
CA PRO A 186 -13.34 2.83 -16.82
C PRO A 186 -14.54 2.00 -17.30
N GLU A 187 -14.92 2.10 -18.57
CA GLU A 187 -16.01 1.31 -19.17
C GLU A 187 -15.55 -0.05 -19.73
N ALA A 188 -14.23 -0.29 -19.81
CA ALA A 188 -13.63 -1.52 -20.31
C ALA A 188 -12.86 -2.26 -19.19
N GLY A 189 -12.74 -3.58 -19.36
CA GLY A 189 -11.82 -4.40 -18.57
C GLY A 189 -10.38 -4.00 -18.88
N THR A 190 -9.50 -4.03 -17.88
CA THR A 190 -8.17 -3.41 -18.01
C THR A 190 -7.32 -4.09 -19.07
N CYS A 191 -7.41 -5.41 -19.21
CA CYS A 191 -6.69 -6.16 -20.25
C CYS A 191 -7.40 -6.26 -21.59
N LEU A 192 -8.66 -5.80 -21.66
CA LEU A 192 -9.48 -5.86 -22.87
C LEU A 192 -9.61 -4.49 -23.56
N ALA A 193 -9.17 -3.41 -22.90
CA ALA A 193 -9.27 -2.07 -23.44
C ALA A 193 -8.35 -1.88 -24.65
N GLU A 194 -8.87 -1.30 -25.73
CA GLU A 194 -8.06 -0.90 -26.88
C GLU A 194 -7.44 0.47 -26.61
N LEU A 195 -6.13 0.49 -26.31
CA LEU A 195 -5.42 1.72 -25.98
C LEU A 195 -4.65 2.27 -27.18
N ARG A 196 -4.61 3.61 -27.27
CA ARG A 196 -3.78 4.30 -28.26
C ARG A 196 -2.46 4.73 -27.63
N GLY A 197 -1.37 4.50 -28.36
CA GLY A 197 -0.04 4.94 -27.95
C GLY A 197 0.74 3.87 -27.19
N GLU A 198 2.04 3.83 -27.47
CA GLU A 198 2.95 2.79 -26.97
C GLU A 198 3.04 2.77 -25.44
N LYS A 199 3.07 3.95 -24.80
CA LYS A 199 3.21 4.06 -23.34
C LYS A 199 1.97 3.58 -22.58
N ALA A 200 0.78 3.91 -23.07
CA ALA A 200 -0.48 3.43 -22.48
C ALA A 200 -0.57 1.91 -22.59
N GLN A 201 -0.26 1.36 -23.76
CA GLN A 201 -0.20 -0.08 -23.98
C GLN A 201 0.88 -0.76 -23.11
N ALA A 202 2.01 -0.11 -22.86
CA ALA A 202 3.04 -0.65 -21.98
C ALA A 202 2.59 -0.75 -20.51
N LEU A 203 1.93 0.30 -20.00
CA LEU A 203 1.34 0.28 -18.66
C LEU A 203 0.23 -0.78 -18.54
N GLN A 204 -0.60 -0.93 -19.57
CA GLN A 204 -1.60 -2.01 -19.62
C GLN A 204 -0.95 -3.39 -19.61
N ARG A 205 0.05 -3.64 -20.48
CA ARG A 205 0.80 -4.91 -20.48
C ARG A 205 1.42 -5.22 -19.13
N LEU A 206 1.92 -4.19 -18.42
CA LEU A 206 2.44 -4.37 -17.08
C LEU A 206 1.35 -4.83 -16.10
N ALA A 207 0.23 -4.11 -16.03
CA ALA A 207 -0.88 -4.49 -15.15
C ALA A 207 -1.41 -5.90 -15.43
N CYS A 208 -1.56 -6.25 -16.72
CA CYS A 208 -2.01 -7.57 -17.16
C CYS A 208 -1.01 -8.67 -16.77
N ALA A 209 0.28 -8.47 -17.03
CA ALA A 209 1.32 -9.45 -16.66
C ALA A 209 1.37 -9.69 -15.15
N LEU A 210 1.18 -8.65 -14.33
CA LEU A 210 1.12 -8.79 -12.88
C LEU A 210 -0.08 -9.62 -12.40
N HIS A 211 -1.24 -9.37 -13.01
CA HIS A 211 -2.47 -10.09 -12.68
C HIS A 211 -2.41 -11.54 -13.17
N GLU A 212 -2.04 -11.77 -14.43
CA GLU A 212 -1.94 -13.10 -15.05
C GLU A 212 -0.97 -14.00 -14.27
N ARG A 213 0.19 -13.46 -13.87
CA ARG A 213 1.22 -14.19 -13.13
C ARG A 213 0.96 -14.28 -11.63
N ARG A 214 -0.16 -13.74 -11.13
CA ARG A 214 -0.55 -13.83 -9.72
C ARG A 214 0.57 -13.35 -8.78
N ILE A 215 1.20 -12.22 -9.15
CA ILE A 215 2.30 -11.66 -8.34
C ILE A 215 1.73 -10.95 -7.11
N PHE A 216 0.67 -10.18 -7.30
CA PHE A 216 -0.03 -9.45 -6.25
C PHE A 216 -1.49 -9.89 -6.19
N SER A 217 -2.08 -9.91 -4.98
CA SER A 217 -3.49 -10.21 -4.77
C SER A 217 -4.39 -9.13 -5.35
N SER A 218 -3.90 -7.90 -5.49
CA SER A 218 -4.57 -6.89 -6.28
C SER A 218 -3.60 -6.02 -7.06
N VAL A 219 -4.03 -5.71 -8.29
CA VAL A 219 -3.44 -4.71 -9.16
C VAL A 219 -4.54 -3.67 -9.40
N LEU A 220 -4.44 -2.52 -8.72
CA LEU A 220 -5.35 -1.40 -8.93
C LEU A 220 -4.66 -0.37 -9.81
N THR A 221 -5.25 -0.09 -10.95
CA THR A 221 -4.81 0.89 -11.93
C THR A 221 -5.65 2.18 -11.79
N PRO A 222 -5.33 3.24 -12.56
CA PRO A 222 -6.19 4.41 -12.68
C PRO A 222 -7.64 4.15 -13.13
N ASN A 223 -7.98 2.94 -13.59
CA ASN A 223 -9.37 2.56 -13.87
C ASN A 223 -10.18 2.25 -12.60
N TYR A 224 -9.53 1.94 -11.46
CA TYR A 224 -10.22 1.54 -10.24
C TYR A 224 -11.05 2.68 -9.63
N ASN A 225 -10.43 3.83 -9.37
CA ASN A 225 -11.11 5.06 -8.94
C ASN A 225 -10.19 6.30 -9.03
N VAL A 226 -10.72 7.46 -8.65
CA VAL A 226 -10.00 8.75 -8.64
C VAL A 226 -8.77 8.73 -7.71
N GLY A 227 -8.82 7.98 -6.61
CA GLY A 227 -7.71 7.87 -5.67
C GLY A 227 -6.46 7.20 -6.25
N HIS A 228 -6.58 6.50 -7.38
CA HIS A 228 -5.49 5.78 -8.05
C HIS A 228 -5.12 6.41 -9.40
N HIS A 229 -5.55 7.65 -9.68
CA HIS A 229 -5.35 8.26 -10.99
C HIS A 229 -3.88 8.48 -11.38
N ASP A 230 -2.96 8.50 -10.40
CA ASP A 230 -1.54 8.84 -10.57
C ASP A 230 -0.56 7.70 -10.23
N HIS A 231 -1.06 6.52 -9.85
CA HIS A 231 -0.24 5.37 -9.49
C HIS A 231 -0.96 4.03 -9.70
N MET A 232 -0.18 2.94 -9.71
CA MET A 232 -0.69 1.58 -9.56
C MET A 232 -0.53 1.13 -8.11
N HIS A 233 -1.61 0.72 -7.47
CA HIS A 233 -1.57 0.10 -6.14
C HIS A 233 -1.44 -1.41 -6.27
N LEU A 234 -0.44 -1.97 -5.59
CA LEU A 234 -0.10 -3.38 -5.61
C LEU A 234 -0.05 -3.89 -4.18
N ASP A 235 -0.95 -4.81 -3.82
CA ASP A 235 -0.95 -5.44 -2.49
C ASP A 235 -0.88 -6.97 -2.55
N TRP A 236 -0.20 -7.54 -1.56
CA TRP A 236 -0.15 -8.97 -1.33
C TRP A 236 -0.96 -9.34 -0.09
N ARG A 237 -1.85 -10.31 -0.23
CA ARG A 237 -2.65 -10.89 0.85
C ARG A 237 -2.26 -12.35 1.05
N PRO A 238 -1.37 -12.63 2.02
CA PRO A 238 -0.98 -13.99 2.35
C PRO A 238 -2.19 -14.89 2.60
N ALA A 239 -2.17 -16.09 2.01
CA ALA A 239 -3.24 -17.09 2.05
C ALA A 239 -4.61 -16.67 1.46
N ASP A 240 -4.71 -15.53 0.78
CA ASP A 240 -5.89 -15.22 -0.06
C ASP A 240 -5.68 -15.85 -1.44
N GLU A 241 -6.58 -16.71 -1.87
CA GLU A 241 -6.56 -17.35 -3.20
C GLU A 241 -7.11 -16.43 -4.30
N ARG A 242 -7.68 -15.29 -3.94
CA ARG A 242 -8.34 -14.39 -4.88
C ARG A 242 -7.40 -13.30 -5.36
N PHE A 243 -7.44 -13.09 -6.66
CA PHE A 243 -6.63 -12.11 -7.37
C PHE A 243 -7.54 -11.16 -8.12
N TYR A 244 -7.29 -9.87 -7.93
CA TYR A 244 -8.10 -8.79 -8.47
C TYR A 244 -7.30 -7.94 -9.45
N LEU A 245 -7.95 -7.54 -10.54
CA LEU A 245 -7.47 -6.49 -11.42
C LEU A 245 -8.58 -5.49 -11.68
N ARG A 246 -8.23 -4.22 -11.55
CA ARG A 246 -8.99 -3.12 -12.10
C ARG A 246 -8.07 -1.96 -12.36
#